data_AF-A0A3V2G012-F1
#
_entry.id   AF-A0A3V2G012-F1
#
_cell.length_a   1.000
_cell.length_b   1.000
_cell.length_c   1.000
_cell.angle_alpha   90.00
_cell.angle_beta   90.00
_cell.angle_gamma   90.00
#
_symmetry.space_group_name_H-M   'P 1'
#
loop_
_entity.id
_entity.type
_entity.pdbx_description
1 polymer ?
#
loop_
_entity_poly.entity_id
_entity_poly.type
_entity_poly.pdbx_seq_one_letter_code
_entity_poly.pdbx_strand_id
1 'polypeptide(L)'
;MKLEVLPLDQKTFSAYGDVIETQERDFFHINNGLVERYHDLAKVEVLEQDRTLISINRAQPAAMPIVVHELERHPLGTQAFVPMNGEAFVVIVALGDDKPDLSTLRAFISNGRQGVNYHRNVWHHPLFAWQTVTDFLTVDRGGSDNCDVESIPTHELCFA
;
A
#
# COMPACT_ATOMS: atom_id res chain seq x y z
N MET A 1 -12.95 -18.17 -1.62
CA MET A 1 -13.10 -18.01 -0.16
C MET A 1 -13.45 -16.56 0.14
N LYS A 2 -13.93 -16.21 1.34
CA LYS A 2 -14.18 -14.81 1.71
C LYS A 2 -12.95 -14.25 2.41
N LEU A 3 -12.53 -13.04 2.06
CA LEU A 3 -11.45 -12.31 2.74
C LEU A 3 -12.06 -11.06 3.38
N GLU A 4 -12.09 -11.02 4.70
CA GLU A 4 -12.62 -9.88 5.45
C GLU A 4 -11.71 -8.66 5.29
N VAL A 5 -12.31 -7.50 5.03
CA VAL A 5 -11.61 -6.22 4.91
C VAL A 5 -11.72 -5.49 6.24
N LEU A 6 -10.57 -5.27 6.88
CA LEU A 6 -10.47 -4.63 8.20
C LEU A 6 -10.03 -3.16 8.08
N PRO A 7 -10.26 -2.30 9.08
CA PRO A 7 -9.67 -0.97 9.09
C PRO A 7 -8.14 -1.00 9.06
N LEU A 8 -7.53 -0.13 8.24
CA LEU A 8 -6.08 0.04 8.18
C LEU A 8 -5.56 0.74 9.44
N ASP A 9 -4.54 0.13 10.06
CA ASP A 9 -3.88 0.61 11.27
C ASP A 9 -2.38 0.26 11.21
N GLN A 10 -1.52 1.12 11.75
CA GLN A 10 -0.07 0.90 11.72
C GLN A 10 0.34 -0.39 12.42
N LYS A 11 -0.27 -0.74 13.55
CA LYS A 11 0.12 -1.93 14.32
C LYS A 11 -0.20 -3.20 13.54
N THR A 12 -1.38 -3.26 12.92
CA THR A 12 -1.80 -4.42 12.13
C THR A 12 -1.11 -4.50 10.77
N PHE A 13 -0.67 -3.36 10.23
CA PHE A 13 0.03 -3.28 8.94
C PHE A 13 1.57 -3.40 9.04
N SER A 14 2.15 -3.23 10.23
CA SER A 14 3.61 -3.11 10.46
C SER A 14 4.49 -4.23 9.89
N ALA A 15 3.96 -5.44 9.73
CA ALA A 15 4.71 -6.55 9.15
C ALA A 15 4.85 -6.46 7.62
N TYR A 16 3.93 -5.74 6.97
CA TYR A 16 3.83 -5.60 5.51
C TYR A 16 4.38 -4.26 5.03
N GLY A 17 4.49 -3.27 5.91
CA GLY A 17 4.73 -1.90 5.49
C GLY A 17 4.55 -0.87 6.58
N ASP A 18 4.51 0.37 6.12
CA ASP A 18 4.23 1.55 6.93
C ASP A 18 2.93 2.20 6.48
N VAL A 19 2.13 2.68 7.43
CA VAL A 19 0.97 3.55 7.17
C VAL A 19 1.45 4.99 7.26
N ILE A 20 1.19 5.76 6.20
CA ILE A 20 1.54 7.18 6.10
C ILE A 20 0.34 8.01 6.57
N GLU A 21 0.38 8.50 7.80
CA GLU A 21 -0.71 9.28 8.41
C GLU A 21 -0.18 10.21 9.51
N THR A 22 -1.02 11.11 10.00
CA THR A 22 -0.67 12.04 11.09
C THR A 22 -1.33 11.69 12.43
N GLN A 23 -2.38 10.88 12.41
CA GLN A 23 -3.14 10.54 13.60
C GLN A 23 -2.29 9.68 14.54
N GLU A 24 -2.17 10.11 15.80
CA GLU A 24 -1.40 9.41 16.85
C GLU A 24 0.08 9.16 16.47
N ARG A 25 0.66 10.01 15.62
CA ARG A 25 2.09 9.97 15.28
C ARG A 25 2.88 11.06 15.96
N ASP A 26 4.12 10.73 16.29
CA ASP A 26 5.08 11.70 16.78
C ASP A 26 5.37 12.76 15.74
N PHE A 27 5.57 13.99 16.20
CA PHE A 27 5.98 15.11 15.37
C PHE A 27 6.93 16.01 16.16
N PHE A 28 7.63 16.87 15.43
CA PHE A 28 8.31 18.00 16.04
C PHE A 28 7.96 19.27 15.28
N HIS A 29 7.99 20.39 15.99
CA HIS A 29 7.77 21.68 15.37
C HIS A 29 9.00 22.13 14.58
N ILE A 30 8.77 22.66 13.39
CA ILE A 30 9.75 23.40 12.59
C ILE A 30 9.25 24.83 12.35
N ASN A 31 10.09 25.69 11.77
CA ASN A 31 9.74 27.09 11.47
C ASN A 31 9.17 27.84 12.68
N ASN A 32 9.85 27.77 13.84
CA ASN A 32 9.45 28.42 15.09
C ASN A 32 8.04 28.05 15.58
N GLY A 33 7.62 26.79 15.43
CA GLY A 33 6.31 26.33 15.90
C GLY A 33 5.22 26.36 14.84
N LEU A 34 5.45 26.95 13.66
CA LEU A 34 4.42 27.17 12.65
C LEU A 34 4.07 25.92 11.83
N VAL A 35 4.89 24.88 11.87
CA VAL A 35 4.66 23.65 11.11
C VAL A 35 4.95 22.45 12.02
N GLU A 36 4.01 21.50 12.04
CA GLU A 36 4.19 20.19 12.66
C GLU A 36 4.74 19.22 11.62
N ARG A 37 5.97 18.74 11.83
CA ARG A 37 6.60 17.75 10.96
C ARG A 37 6.40 16.36 11.55
N TYR A 38 5.41 15.65 11.03
CA TYR A 38 5.26 14.21 11.20
C TYR A 38 6.37 13.53 10.40
N HIS A 39 7.39 13.05 11.11
CA HIS A 39 8.63 12.56 10.51
C HIS A 39 8.63 11.04 10.41
N ASP A 40 9.49 10.52 9.52
CA ASP A 40 9.81 9.10 9.40
C ASP A 40 8.57 8.18 9.31
N LEU A 41 7.53 8.65 8.62
CA LEU A 41 6.29 7.90 8.42
C LEU A 41 6.47 6.68 7.51
N ALA A 42 7.48 6.70 6.65
CA ALA A 42 7.86 5.60 5.78
C ALA A 42 9.33 5.75 5.36
N LYS A 43 10.00 4.62 5.16
CA LYS A 43 11.35 4.59 4.57
C LYS A 43 11.27 4.08 3.14
N VAL A 44 11.79 4.86 2.21
CA VAL A 44 11.93 4.44 0.81
C VAL A 44 13.22 3.67 0.65
N GLU A 45 13.13 2.45 0.12
CA GLU A 45 14.27 1.61 -0.21
C GLU A 45 14.24 1.27 -1.71
N VAL A 46 15.35 1.52 -2.41
CA VAL A 46 15.52 1.22 -3.84
C VAL A 46 16.90 0.61 -4.04
N LEU A 47 16.94 -0.54 -4.70
CA LEU A 47 18.14 -1.28 -5.08
C LEU A 47 18.33 -1.28 -6.60
N GLU A 48 19.58 -1.40 -7.04
CA GLU A 48 19.95 -1.64 -8.44
C GLU A 48 19.42 -0.60 -9.44
N GLN A 49 19.04 0.56 -8.93
CA GLN A 49 18.66 1.77 -9.66
C GLN A 49 19.26 2.97 -8.94
N ASP A 50 19.62 4.00 -9.71
CA ASP A 50 20.16 5.25 -9.20
C ASP A 50 19.08 6.28 -8.86
N ARG A 51 17.80 5.94 -9.09
CA ARG A 51 16.69 6.88 -8.97
C ARG A 51 15.49 6.30 -8.23
N THR A 52 15.15 6.94 -7.12
CA THR A 52 13.78 6.95 -6.57
C THR A 52 12.91 7.84 -7.45
N LEU A 53 11.75 7.34 -7.87
CA LEU A 53 10.82 8.10 -8.68
C LEU A 53 9.61 8.56 -7.87
N ILE A 54 9.04 9.66 -8.33
CA ILE A 54 7.72 10.14 -7.93
C ILE A 54 6.86 10.17 -9.18
N SER A 55 5.68 9.56 -9.10
CA SER A 55 4.72 9.51 -10.21
C SER A 55 3.29 9.71 -9.69
N ILE A 56 2.34 9.84 -10.61
CA ILE A 56 0.91 9.81 -10.29
C ILE A 56 0.28 8.66 -11.07
N ASN A 57 -0.29 7.71 -10.34
CA ASN A 57 -1.07 6.62 -10.93
C ASN A 57 -2.56 6.95 -10.81
N ARG A 58 -3.25 7.08 -11.94
CA ARG A 58 -4.70 7.26 -12.01
C ARG A 58 -5.38 5.91 -12.14
N ALA A 59 -5.98 5.42 -11.06
CA ALA A 59 -6.61 4.12 -11.01
C ALA A 59 -8.14 4.22 -11.20
N GLN A 60 -8.71 3.25 -11.91
CA GLN A 60 -10.17 3.08 -12.04
C GLN A 60 -10.73 2.32 -10.84
N PRO A 61 -11.99 2.57 -10.43
CA PRO A 61 -12.60 1.84 -9.34
C PRO A 61 -12.86 0.39 -9.73
N ALA A 62 -12.60 -0.54 -8.81
CA ALA A 62 -12.93 -1.95 -9.02
C ALA A 62 -14.45 -2.18 -8.99
N ALA A 63 -14.94 -3.09 -9.84
CA ALA A 63 -16.34 -3.52 -9.84
C ALA A 63 -16.63 -4.44 -8.65
N MET A 64 -17.85 -4.33 -8.10
CA MET A 64 -18.31 -5.22 -7.02
C MET A 64 -19.01 -6.47 -7.59
N PRO A 65 -18.81 -7.66 -6.98
CA PRO A 65 -17.88 -7.92 -5.87
C PRO A 65 -16.41 -7.92 -6.32
N ILE A 66 -15.50 -7.43 -5.47
CA ILE A 66 -14.06 -7.44 -5.74
C ILE A 66 -13.51 -8.84 -5.48
N VAL A 67 -12.93 -9.44 -6.52
CA VAL A 67 -12.39 -10.80 -6.51
C VAL A 67 -10.89 -10.77 -6.77
N VAL A 68 -10.14 -11.29 -5.81
CA VAL A 68 -8.67 -11.36 -5.81
C VAL A 68 -8.23 -12.78 -6.14
N HIS A 69 -7.28 -12.92 -7.07
CA HIS A 69 -6.77 -14.22 -7.52
C HIS A 69 -5.25 -14.22 -7.80
N GLU A 70 -4.59 -13.08 -7.62
CA GLU A 70 -3.15 -12.92 -7.76
C GLU A 70 -2.65 -11.81 -6.85
N LEU A 71 -1.36 -11.84 -6.57
CA LEU A 71 -0.62 -10.78 -5.90
C LEU A 71 0.67 -10.52 -6.69
N GLU A 72 1.16 -9.30 -6.62
CA GLU A 72 2.48 -8.90 -7.10
C GLU A 72 3.41 -8.56 -5.94
N ARG A 73 4.72 -8.55 -6.19
CA ARG A 73 5.70 -7.97 -5.26
C ARG A 73 6.81 -7.26 -6.02
N HIS A 74 7.53 -6.41 -5.29
CA HIS A 74 8.66 -5.65 -5.81
C HIS A 74 9.95 -5.98 -5.03
N PRO A 75 10.80 -6.90 -5.53
CA PRO A 75 11.97 -7.38 -4.78
C PRO A 75 13.11 -6.39 -4.58
N LEU A 76 13.21 -5.38 -5.45
CA LEU A 76 14.28 -4.39 -5.47
C LEU A 76 13.86 -3.03 -4.93
N GLY A 77 12.63 -2.87 -4.42
CA GLY A 77 12.26 -1.60 -3.79
C GLY A 77 10.94 -1.63 -3.03
N THR A 78 10.77 -0.63 -2.18
CA THR A 78 9.48 -0.29 -1.58
C THR A 78 8.58 0.39 -2.60
N GLN A 79 7.26 0.35 -2.37
CA GLN A 79 6.29 1.09 -3.18
C GLN A 79 5.27 1.76 -2.28
N ALA A 80 5.20 3.08 -2.37
CA ALA A 80 4.26 3.88 -1.60
C ALA A 80 3.12 4.43 -2.47
N PHE A 81 1.92 4.44 -1.90
CA PHE A 81 0.72 5.05 -2.50
C PHE A 81 0.05 5.98 -1.49
N VAL A 82 -0.19 7.23 -1.90
CA VAL A 82 -0.93 8.22 -1.11
C VAL A 82 -2.06 8.80 -1.98
N PRO A 83 -3.35 8.61 -1.62
CA PRO A 83 -4.45 9.21 -2.35
C PRO A 83 -4.38 10.74 -2.28
N MET A 84 -4.55 11.41 -3.41
CA MET A 84 -4.27 12.85 -3.51
C MET A 84 -5.42 13.76 -3.05
N ASN A 85 -6.66 13.25 -2.93
CA ASN A 85 -7.84 14.05 -2.57
C ASN A 85 -8.64 13.45 -1.40
N GLY A 86 -8.00 12.63 -0.57
CA GLY A 86 -8.60 12.06 0.63
C GLY A 86 -9.54 10.88 0.37
N GLU A 87 -9.38 10.21 -0.77
CA GLU A 87 -10.12 9.01 -1.11
C GLU A 87 -9.73 7.84 -0.21
N ALA A 88 -10.73 7.09 0.28
CA ALA A 88 -10.47 5.78 0.87
C ALA A 88 -10.11 4.78 -0.24
N PHE A 89 -9.17 3.86 0.02
CA PHE A 89 -8.81 2.77 -0.86
C PHE A 89 -8.57 1.48 -0.08
N VAL A 90 -8.49 0.37 -0.80
CA VAL A 90 -8.34 -0.98 -0.25
C VAL A 90 -6.96 -1.51 -0.63
N VAL A 91 -6.30 -2.17 0.32
CA VAL A 91 -5.03 -2.87 0.10
C VAL A 91 -5.18 -4.32 0.51
N ILE A 92 -4.53 -5.22 -0.22
CA ILE A 92 -4.47 -6.64 0.09
C ILE A 92 -3.00 -7.01 0.11
N VAL A 93 -2.56 -7.66 1.18
CA VAL A 93 -1.15 -7.95 1.44
C VAL A 93 -0.94 -9.37 1.92
N ALA A 94 0.24 -9.91 1.65
CA ALA A 94 0.75 -11.13 2.24
C ALA A 94 2.28 -11.06 2.38
N LEU A 95 2.82 -11.82 3.32
CA LEU A 95 4.24 -12.13 3.39
C LEU A 95 4.53 -13.39 2.57
N GLY A 96 5.78 -13.84 2.61
CA GLY A 96 6.23 -15.08 1.99
C GLY A 96 7.43 -14.86 1.08
N ASP A 97 8.37 -15.80 1.12
CA ASP A 97 9.61 -15.72 0.34
C ASP A 97 9.32 -16.03 -1.13
N ASP A 98 9.37 -17.29 -1.57
CA ASP A 98 9.20 -17.60 -2.99
C ASP A 98 7.76 -17.39 -3.50
N LYS A 99 6.77 -17.49 -2.61
CA LYS A 99 5.34 -17.38 -2.92
C LYS A 99 4.58 -16.70 -1.77
N PRO A 100 3.37 -16.15 -2.03
CA PRO A 100 2.51 -15.64 -0.98
C PRO A 100 2.19 -16.70 0.08
N ASP A 101 2.52 -16.41 1.34
CA ASP A 101 2.05 -17.17 2.50
C ASP A 101 0.61 -16.79 2.82
N LEU A 102 -0.33 -17.63 2.40
CA LEU A 102 -1.77 -17.39 2.58
C LEU A 102 -2.19 -17.27 4.04
N SER A 103 -1.40 -17.76 5.02
CA SER A 103 -1.71 -17.58 6.44
C SER A 103 -1.58 -16.12 6.88
N THR A 104 -0.80 -15.34 6.14
CA THR A 104 -0.55 -13.91 6.34
C THR A 104 -1.39 -13.02 5.42
N LEU A 105 -2.24 -13.61 4.56
CA LEU A 105 -3.10 -12.84 3.67
C LEU A 105 -4.09 -11.98 4.48
N ARG A 106 -4.06 -10.66 4.27
CA ARG A 106 -4.96 -9.70 4.92
C ARG A 106 -5.44 -8.67 3.91
N ALA A 107 -6.64 -8.15 4.13
CA ALA A 107 -7.17 -7.00 3.40
C ALA A 107 -7.51 -5.87 4.38
N PHE A 108 -7.17 -4.65 3.99
CA PHE A 108 -7.40 -3.45 4.78
C PHE A 108 -8.07 -2.36 3.95
N ILE A 109 -8.93 -1.55 4.57
CA ILE A 109 -9.47 -0.33 4.00
C ILE A 109 -8.96 0.89 4.76
N SER A 110 -8.41 1.86 4.01
CA SER A 110 -7.93 3.13 4.56
C SER A 110 -9.10 4.04 4.99
N ASN A 111 -8.85 4.96 5.92
CA ASN A 111 -9.84 5.93 6.39
C ASN A 111 -9.92 7.23 5.54
N GLY A 112 -9.25 7.28 4.38
CA GLY A 112 -9.17 8.45 3.50
C GLY A 112 -8.14 9.52 3.91
N ARG A 113 -7.44 9.33 5.02
CA ARG A 113 -6.32 10.21 5.47
C ARG A 113 -5.02 9.44 5.64
N GLN A 114 -4.92 8.28 4.99
CA GLN A 114 -3.81 7.35 5.10
C GLN A 114 -3.26 7.09 3.70
N GLY A 115 -1.94 7.00 3.59
CA GLY A 115 -1.26 6.27 2.52
C GLY A 115 -0.63 4.99 3.06
N VAL A 116 -0.04 4.20 2.18
CA VAL A 116 0.75 3.01 2.56
C VAL A 116 2.12 3.06 1.87
N ASN A 117 3.11 2.44 2.51
CA ASN A 117 4.40 2.08 1.92
C ASN A 117 4.58 0.58 2.11
N TYR A 118 4.51 -0.20 1.04
CA TYR A 118 4.82 -1.62 1.10
C TYR A 118 6.33 -1.79 1.30
N HIS A 119 6.73 -2.60 2.27
CA HIS A 119 8.12 -2.98 2.40
C HIS A 119 8.56 -3.81 1.19
N ARG A 120 9.85 -3.82 0.92
CA ARG A 120 10.44 -4.63 -0.15
C ARG A 120 10.08 -6.11 0.03
N ASN A 121 9.84 -6.82 -1.07
CA ASN A 121 9.42 -8.23 -1.11
C ASN A 121 8.03 -8.55 -0.54
N VAL A 122 7.27 -7.58 -0.04
CA VAL A 122 5.91 -7.85 0.43
C VAL A 122 4.98 -8.03 -0.76
N TRP A 123 4.21 -9.13 -0.74
CA TRP A 123 3.17 -9.39 -1.72
C TRP A 123 1.99 -8.47 -1.47
N HIS A 124 1.46 -7.87 -2.53
CA HIS A 124 0.28 -7.04 -2.49
C HIS A 124 -0.50 -7.11 -3.80
N HIS A 125 -1.77 -6.74 -3.76
CA HIS A 125 -2.57 -6.72 -4.97
C HIS A 125 -2.22 -5.51 -5.85
N PRO A 126 -2.25 -5.65 -7.19
CA PRO A 126 -2.12 -4.52 -8.10
C PRO A 126 -3.08 -3.38 -7.76
N LEU A 127 -2.63 -2.13 -7.92
CA LEU A 127 -3.38 -0.94 -7.54
C LEU A 127 -4.74 -0.84 -8.26
N PHE A 128 -5.80 -0.65 -7.50
CA PHE A 128 -7.13 -0.27 -7.98
C PHE A 128 -7.73 0.81 -7.08
N ALA A 129 -8.67 1.60 -7.60
CA ALA A 129 -9.36 2.59 -6.79
C ALA A 129 -10.64 2.02 -6.14
N TRP A 130 -11.13 2.67 -5.09
CA TRP A 130 -12.37 2.29 -4.42
C TRP A 130 -13.44 3.34 -4.67
N GLN A 131 -14.60 2.90 -5.18
CA GLN A 131 -15.80 3.70 -5.52
C GLN A 131 -15.63 4.75 -6.64
N THR A 132 -14.54 5.52 -6.65
CA THR A 132 -14.30 6.61 -7.59
C THR A 132 -12.95 6.44 -8.28
N VAL A 133 -12.74 7.14 -9.41
CA VAL A 133 -11.39 7.28 -9.98
C VAL A 133 -10.52 8.02 -8.98
N THR A 134 -9.31 7.52 -8.73
CA THR A 134 -8.40 8.08 -7.72
C THR A 134 -7.01 8.26 -8.31
N ASP A 135 -6.44 9.44 -8.08
CA ASP A 135 -5.04 9.73 -8.33
C ASP A 135 -4.24 9.41 -7.06
N PHE A 136 -3.25 8.52 -7.20
CA PHE A 136 -2.31 8.19 -6.14
C PHE A 136 -0.97 8.83 -6.46
N LEU A 137 -0.46 9.64 -5.52
CA LEU A 137 0.95 9.95 -5.49
C LEU A 137 1.70 8.66 -5.20
N THR A 138 2.64 8.30 -6.09
CA THR A 138 3.40 7.06 -6.00
C THR A 138 4.87 7.38 -5.84
N VAL A 139 5.53 6.69 -4.89
CA VAL A 139 6.98 6.75 -4.69
C VAL A 139 7.52 5.34 -4.70
N ASP A 140 8.33 5.01 -5.70
CA ASP A 140 8.87 3.66 -5.88
C ASP A 140 10.17 3.66 -6.71
N ARG A 141 10.62 2.44 -7.03
CA ARG A 141 11.72 2.18 -7.94
C ARG A 141 11.24 2.37 -9.38
N GLY A 142 12.02 3.10 -10.19
CA GLY A 142 11.77 3.18 -11.63
C GLY A 142 12.10 1.89 -12.38
N GLY A 143 11.63 1.81 -13.64
CA GLY A 143 11.82 0.64 -14.50
C GLY A 143 10.69 -0.39 -14.36
N SER A 144 10.57 -1.28 -15.35
CA SER A 144 9.50 -2.29 -15.42
C SER A 144 9.98 -3.71 -15.07
N ASP A 145 11.23 -3.85 -14.60
CA ASP A 145 11.94 -5.13 -14.43
C ASP A 145 11.93 -5.66 -12.99
N ASN A 146 11.03 -5.16 -12.14
CA ASN A 146 11.02 -5.41 -10.70
C ASN A 146 9.65 -5.87 -10.17
N CYS A 147 8.89 -6.62 -10.96
CA CYS A 147 7.57 -7.09 -10.55
C CYS A 147 7.46 -8.60 -10.76
N ASP A 148 7.34 -9.34 -9.66
CA ASP A 148 6.98 -10.75 -9.67
C ASP A 148 5.47 -10.86 -9.44
N VAL A 149 4.78 -11.75 -10.17
CA VAL A 149 3.34 -11.98 -10.02
C VAL A 149 3.09 -13.46 -9.74
N GLU A 150 2.32 -13.77 -8.70
CA GLU A 150 1.95 -15.12 -8.32
C GLU A 150 0.44 -15.25 -8.11
N SER A 151 -0.14 -16.32 -8.65
CA SER A 151 -1.54 -16.63 -8.44
C SER A 151 -1.80 -17.17 -7.03
N ILE A 152 -2.95 -16.81 -6.47
CA ILE A 152 -3.45 -17.32 -5.20
C ILE A 152 -4.85 -17.93 -5.39
N PRO A 153 -5.33 -18.79 -4.47
CA PRO A 153 -6.73 -19.21 -4.49
C PRO A 153 -7.66 -18.00 -4.53
N THR A 154 -8.79 -18.11 -5.22
CA THR A 154 -9.72 -16.98 -5.38
C THR A 154 -10.35 -16.56 -4.06
N HIS A 155 -10.27 -15.27 -3.75
CA HIS A 155 -10.89 -14.63 -2.59
C HIS A 155 -11.85 -13.51 -3.02
N GLU A 156 -13.06 -13.50 -2.47
CA GLU A 156 -14.01 -12.39 -2.59
C GLU A 156 -13.86 -11.49 -1.36
N LEU A 157 -13.65 -10.19 -1.56
CA LEU A 157 -13.55 -9.23 -0.46
C LEU A 157 -14.90 -9.03 0.21
N CYS A 158 -14.91 -9.05 1.54
CA CYS A 158 -16.09 -8.86 2.36
C CYS A 158 -15.91 -7.63 3.27
N PHE A 159 -16.73 -6.61 3.03
CA PHE A 159 -16.83 -5.41 3.83
C PHE A 159 -17.99 -5.61 4.81
N ALA A 160 -17.71 -6.21 5.96
CA ALA A 160 -18.72 -6.44 7.00
C ALA A 160 -19.00 -5.15 7.80
#